data_AF-A0A2N9N9C1-F1
#
_entry.id   AF-A0A2N9N9C1-F1
#
_cell.length_a   1.000
_cell.length_b   1.000
_cell.length_c   1.000
_cell.angle_alpha   90.00
_cell.angle_beta   90.00
_cell.angle_gamma   90.00
#
_symmetry.space_group_name_H-M   'P 1'
#
loop_
_entity.id
_entity.type
_entity.pdbx_description
1 polymer ?
#
loop_
_entity_poly.entity_id
_entity_poly.type
_entity_poly.pdbx_seq_one_letter_code
_entity_poly.pdbx_strand_id
1 'polypeptide(L)'
;MRVSGHRVFGIATTCCLLVFFAQAALATPDCSTTGSKASLPAGVTADYKSQLYGSPGSFVDVTIDGAGLQAYTPAICLYLPGAGSDHAGNNYVRFDSSSTSDKEIKGTLTLMPSAPKGVYRIYLADSSTLYYTGTNFDVRSSSNGQYADCPNAGGPVNGNQTLYCSQALLDYEQAKQIFGKGVADRYIVVQVTIRNLSDNYEYILQDVRVGTTEAVVASIDRKLVRGLAEKTEQFSARAIAIRLTLAGATMLTGIAGIVGNSALTSAANLTAGPASSGLQTAIPDLTKAELNRISDLAFSASQTVIPKHSSVPLVAFLSSKIFADHFKKFDQTCLMKFQENLIVEVAGAHVEEVNESKPAITALVPPALDLTDLSKSKTSTIYLVGTGLDGVTALHLTVPQSAGAAAAAKAIPPYKLRPVPPATTLDAAKNEIVVNSTDGLTDGKYSVALDTAAKTGISTAVVLDVFTEPTVSDVSDANNDLKSFSRSNFKNDVQIALVGTTVDSITEVHLSPPLGTAGKTLDYQVKNAKFTFPATDSDNLQLGEYSVTVDVPQKSGIQTNATITIK
;
A
#
# COMPACT_ATOMS: atom_id res chain seq x y z
N MET A 1 -62.63 -24.59 -22.65
CA MET A 1 -61.58 -24.05 -23.54
C MET A 1 -60.22 -24.35 -22.93
N ARG A 2 -59.29 -24.83 -23.77
CA ARG A 2 -57.93 -25.30 -23.44
C ARG A 2 -57.02 -24.17 -22.93
N VAL A 3 -56.06 -24.52 -22.05
CA VAL A 3 -54.57 -24.44 -22.11
C VAL A 3 -54.06 -24.76 -20.67
N SER A 4 -52.91 -25.33 -20.32
CA SER A 4 -52.00 -26.41 -20.76
C SER A 4 -50.67 -26.24 -19.99
N GLY A 5 -50.24 -27.25 -19.22
CA GLY A 5 -48.82 -27.63 -19.11
C GLY A 5 -47.94 -26.98 -18.05
N HIS A 6 -47.65 -27.70 -16.96
CA HIS A 6 -46.36 -27.63 -16.25
C HIS A 6 -45.75 -29.02 -16.19
N ARG A 7 -44.53 -29.14 -16.74
CA ARG A 7 -43.71 -30.36 -16.78
C ARG A 7 -42.88 -30.44 -15.51
N VAL A 8 -42.94 -31.58 -14.84
CA VAL A 8 -42.00 -31.97 -13.78
C VAL A 8 -40.72 -32.48 -14.46
N PHE A 9 -39.60 -31.79 -14.24
CA PHE A 9 -38.27 -32.25 -14.65
C PHE A 9 -37.70 -33.13 -13.55
N GLY A 10 -37.52 -34.42 -13.86
CA GLY A 10 -36.76 -35.35 -13.04
C GLY A 10 -35.27 -35.06 -13.16
N ILE A 11 -34.60 -34.89 -12.03
CA ILE A 11 -33.14 -34.80 -11.96
C ILE A 11 -32.61 -36.24 -11.86
N ALA A 12 -31.98 -36.71 -12.94
CA ALA A 12 -31.26 -37.97 -12.99
C ALA A 12 -29.90 -37.79 -12.29
N THR A 13 -29.72 -38.47 -11.17
CA THR A 13 -28.45 -38.52 -10.42
C THR A 13 -27.50 -39.49 -11.12
N THR A 14 -26.65 -38.96 -12.01
CA THR A 14 -25.59 -39.74 -12.64
C THR A 14 -24.42 -39.90 -11.67
N CYS A 15 -24.24 -41.13 -11.20
CA CYS A 15 -23.13 -41.56 -10.35
C CYS A 15 -21.82 -41.48 -11.16
N CYS A 16 -21.01 -40.44 -10.94
CA CYS A 16 -19.65 -40.36 -11.44
C CYS A 16 -18.72 -41.09 -10.46
N LEU A 17 -18.28 -42.27 -10.88
CA LEU A 17 -17.32 -43.11 -10.19
C LEU A 17 -15.93 -42.42 -10.23
N LEU A 18 -15.59 -41.69 -9.17
CA LEU A 18 -14.24 -41.17 -8.94
C LEU A 18 -13.32 -42.35 -8.58
N VAL A 19 -12.62 -42.89 -9.58
CA VAL A 19 -11.48 -43.78 -9.38
C VAL A 19 -10.31 -42.93 -8.89
N PHE A 20 -10.13 -42.88 -7.56
CA PHE A 20 -8.87 -42.44 -6.97
C PHE A 20 -7.81 -43.51 -7.27
N PHE A 21 -6.91 -43.22 -8.20
CA PHE A 21 -5.61 -43.91 -8.22
C PHE A 21 -4.86 -43.51 -6.95
N ALA A 22 -4.89 -44.38 -5.94
CA ALA A 22 -3.98 -44.30 -4.81
C ALA A 22 -2.55 -44.52 -5.34
N GLN A 23 -1.82 -43.43 -5.59
CA GLN A 23 -0.38 -43.50 -5.71
C GLN A 23 0.15 -43.91 -4.33
N ALA A 24 0.60 -45.16 -4.20
CA ALA A 24 1.37 -45.57 -3.04
C ALA A 24 2.61 -44.66 -2.98
N ALA A 25 2.69 -43.82 -1.95
CA ALA A 25 3.91 -43.07 -1.67
C ALA A 25 5.00 -44.09 -1.33
N LEU A 26 5.81 -44.45 -2.32
CA LEU A 26 7.00 -45.25 -2.12
C LEU A 26 7.89 -44.48 -1.14
N ALA A 27 8.18 -45.07 0.01
CA ALA A 27 9.10 -44.50 0.96
C ALA A 27 10.44 -44.30 0.25
N THR A 28 10.91 -43.05 0.18
CA THR A 28 12.20 -42.74 -0.43
C THR A 28 13.30 -43.48 0.33
N PRO A 29 14.18 -44.23 -0.35
CA PRO A 29 15.28 -44.97 0.26
C PRO A 29 16.08 -44.06 1.20
N ASP A 30 16.38 -44.54 2.41
CA ASP A 30 17.20 -43.82 3.36
C ASP A 30 18.69 -43.95 2.96
N CYS A 31 19.40 -42.82 2.81
CA CYS A 31 20.84 -42.85 2.56
C CYS A 31 21.66 -43.41 3.73
N SER A 32 21.02 -43.75 4.85
CA SER A 32 21.64 -44.48 5.97
C SER A 32 21.97 -45.94 5.64
N THR A 33 21.52 -46.48 4.50
CA THR A 33 21.82 -47.84 4.07
C THR A 33 23.30 -47.97 3.69
N THR A 34 24.12 -48.39 4.66
CA THR A 34 25.59 -48.53 4.62
C THR A 34 26.10 -49.70 3.78
N GLY A 35 25.41 -50.07 2.70
CA GLY A 35 25.89 -51.07 1.75
C GLY A 35 27.05 -50.49 0.93
N SER A 36 28.17 -51.21 0.86
CA SER A 36 29.35 -50.87 0.05
C SER A 36 28.98 -50.34 -1.34
N LYS A 37 29.52 -49.17 -1.72
CA LYS A 37 29.34 -48.51 -3.02
C LYS A 37 29.51 -49.52 -4.16
N ALA A 38 28.40 -49.99 -4.74
CA ALA A 38 28.45 -50.88 -5.88
C ALA A 38 28.68 -50.07 -7.16
N SER A 39 29.45 -50.62 -8.09
CA SER A 39 29.58 -50.07 -9.44
C SER A 39 28.20 -50.08 -10.12
N LEU A 40 27.82 -48.98 -10.76
CA LEU A 40 26.56 -48.94 -11.50
C LEU A 40 26.50 -50.03 -12.57
N PRO A 41 25.29 -50.50 -12.91
CA PRO A 41 25.06 -51.18 -14.17
C PRO A 41 25.64 -50.34 -15.33
N ALA A 42 26.32 -51.01 -16.26
CA ALA A 42 26.97 -50.32 -17.38
C ALA A 42 25.94 -49.54 -18.21
N GLY A 43 26.26 -48.27 -18.50
CA GLY A 43 25.44 -47.41 -19.36
C GLY A 43 24.36 -46.58 -18.65
N VAL A 44 24.35 -46.54 -17.32
CA VAL A 44 23.47 -45.63 -16.58
C VAL A 44 24.14 -44.26 -16.40
N THR A 45 23.46 -43.19 -16.79
CA THR A 45 23.91 -41.80 -16.66
C THR A 45 22.75 -40.94 -16.16
N ALA A 46 23.00 -40.06 -15.18
CA ALA A 46 22.03 -39.03 -14.82
C ALA A 46 22.44 -37.70 -15.48
N ASP A 47 21.46 -37.01 -16.05
CA ASP A 47 21.61 -35.68 -16.61
C ASP A 47 20.54 -34.76 -16.02
N TYR A 48 20.88 -33.47 -15.91
CA TYR A 48 19.96 -32.45 -15.47
C TYR A 48 20.09 -31.23 -16.37
N LYS A 49 18.95 -30.67 -16.78
CA LYS A 49 18.93 -29.59 -17.79
C LYS A 49 19.44 -28.25 -17.28
N SER A 50 19.64 -28.10 -15.97
CA SER A 50 20.11 -26.88 -15.32
C SER A 50 20.82 -27.22 -14.01
N GLN A 51 21.98 -26.61 -13.72
CA GLN A 51 22.59 -26.71 -12.40
C GLN A 51 21.56 -26.29 -11.34
N LEU A 52 21.39 -27.12 -10.30
CA LEU A 52 20.66 -26.78 -9.07
C LEU A 52 21.40 -25.66 -8.36
N TYR A 53 21.28 -24.45 -8.88
CA TYR A 53 21.51 -23.23 -8.13
C TYR A 53 20.21 -22.94 -7.40
N GLY A 54 20.24 -22.97 -6.08
CA GLY A 54 19.24 -22.17 -5.40
C GLY A 54 18.92 -22.50 -3.98
N SER A 55 18.56 -21.39 -3.35
CA SER A 55 17.74 -21.23 -2.17
C SER A 55 16.65 -22.29 -1.97
N PRO A 56 16.20 -22.47 -0.72
CA PRO A 56 14.94 -23.12 -0.35
C PRO A 56 13.84 -23.10 -1.42
N GLY A 57 13.37 -24.26 -1.89
CA GLY A 57 12.25 -24.37 -2.81
C GLY A 57 12.60 -24.36 -4.31
N SER A 58 13.88 -24.28 -4.67
CA SER A 58 14.30 -24.49 -6.06
C SER A 58 14.06 -25.94 -6.51
N PHE A 59 13.78 -26.12 -7.80
CA PHE A 59 13.59 -27.44 -8.39
C PHE A 59 14.26 -27.58 -9.75
N VAL A 60 14.66 -28.80 -10.08
CA VAL A 60 15.34 -29.13 -11.33
C VAL A 60 14.85 -30.46 -11.88
N ASP A 61 14.60 -30.49 -13.18
CA ASP A 61 14.26 -31.71 -13.89
C ASP A 61 15.51 -32.55 -14.10
N VAL A 62 15.46 -33.78 -13.58
CA VAL A 62 16.51 -34.78 -13.70
C VAL A 62 16.00 -35.91 -14.58
N THR A 63 16.85 -36.32 -15.52
CA THR A 63 16.63 -37.49 -16.36
C THR A 63 17.75 -38.49 -16.08
N ILE A 64 17.40 -39.71 -15.69
CA ILE A 64 18.34 -40.80 -15.48
C ILE A 64 18.11 -41.82 -16.59
N ASP A 65 19.07 -41.97 -17.48
CA ASP A 65 19.04 -42.90 -18.61
C ASP A 65 19.87 -44.14 -18.29
N GLY A 66 19.43 -45.31 -18.77
CA GLY A 66 20.14 -46.57 -18.58
C GLY A 66 19.21 -47.79 -18.69
N ALA A 67 19.74 -49.00 -18.80
CA ALA A 67 18.93 -50.22 -18.87
C ALA A 67 18.62 -50.80 -17.48
N GLY A 68 17.43 -51.39 -17.31
CA GLY A 68 17.04 -52.04 -16.04
C GLY A 68 16.53 -51.07 -14.98
N LEU A 69 16.15 -49.84 -15.33
CA LEU A 69 15.86 -48.78 -14.36
C LEU A 69 14.59 -49.00 -13.53
N GLN A 70 13.68 -49.90 -13.94
CA GLN A 70 12.46 -50.20 -13.17
C GLN A 70 12.71 -50.83 -11.80
N ALA A 71 13.89 -51.44 -11.60
CA ALA A 71 14.27 -52.03 -10.32
C ALA A 71 14.80 -51.02 -9.30
N TYR A 72 14.97 -49.76 -9.69
CA TYR A 72 15.64 -48.74 -8.88
C TYR A 72 14.73 -47.58 -8.51
N THR A 73 14.97 -47.01 -7.34
CA THR A 73 14.34 -45.77 -6.87
C THR A 73 15.43 -44.69 -6.74
N PRO A 74 15.25 -43.50 -7.32
CA PRO A 74 16.20 -42.41 -7.15
C PRO A 74 16.30 -41.98 -5.68
N ALA A 75 17.52 -41.80 -5.20
CA ALA A 75 17.83 -41.28 -3.88
C ALA A 75 18.84 -40.14 -4.01
N ILE A 76 18.75 -39.13 -3.16
CA ILE A 76 19.63 -37.96 -3.22
C ILE A 76 20.25 -37.76 -1.85
N CYS A 77 21.57 -37.79 -1.80
CA CYS A 77 22.29 -37.79 -0.53
C CYS A 77 23.28 -36.63 -0.47
N LEU A 78 23.42 -36.07 0.72
CA LEU A 78 24.39 -35.01 0.99
C LEU A 78 25.78 -35.64 1.14
N TYR A 79 26.71 -35.23 0.29
CA TYR A 79 28.11 -35.60 0.39
C TYR A 79 28.88 -34.57 1.22
N LEU A 80 29.37 -35.00 2.38
CA LEU A 80 30.30 -34.23 3.20
C LEU A 80 31.73 -34.73 2.95
N PRO A 81 32.61 -33.92 2.33
CA PRO A 81 34.01 -34.30 2.16
C PRO A 81 34.65 -34.64 3.51
N GLY A 82 35.20 -35.84 3.64
CA GLY A 82 35.87 -36.31 4.87
C GLY A 82 34.97 -37.06 5.86
N ALA A 83 33.65 -37.07 5.68
CA ALA A 83 32.79 -38.04 6.36
C ALA A 83 32.91 -39.39 5.64
N GLY A 84 33.14 -40.48 6.38
CA GLY A 84 33.27 -41.83 5.81
C GLY A 84 31.99 -42.36 5.16
N SER A 85 30.87 -41.65 5.32
CA SER A 85 29.54 -41.98 4.80
C SER A 85 28.81 -40.72 4.36
N ASP A 86 28.07 -40.81 3.25
CA ASP A 86 27.11 -39.79 2.84
C ASP A 86 25.94 -39.76 3.84
N HIS A 87 25.42 -38.58 4.17
CA HIS A 87 24.34 -38.43 5.15
C HIS A 87 22.96 -38.49 4.48
N ALA A 88 21.99 -39.11 5.16
CA ALA A 88 20.58 -39.13 4.79
C ALA A 88 20.05 -37.71 4.54
N GLY A 89 19.83 -37.41 3.27
CA GLY A 89 19.36 -36.12 2.78
C GLY A 89 17.83 -36.03 2.70
N ASN A 90 17.10 -37.06 3.14
CA ASN A 90 15.68 -37.26 2.82
C ASN A 90 14.75 -36.14 3.33
N ASN A 91 15.19 -35.36 4.32
CA ASN A 91 14.45 -34.19 4.81
C ASN A 91 14.76 -32.90 4.04
N TYR A 92 15.78 -32.94 3.18
CA TYR A 92 16.35 -31.78 2.51
C TYR A 92 16.08 -31.76 1.01
N VAL A 93 15.82 -32.91 0.40
CA VAL A 93 15.57 -33.01 -1.03
C VAL A 93 14.45 -34.02 -1.28
N ARG A 94 13.50 -33.65 -2.14
CA ARG A 94 12.42 -34.52 -2.59
C ARG A 94 12.57 -34.76 -4.08
N PHE A 95 12.44 -36.00 -4.51
CA PHE A 95 12.38 -36.35 -5.93
C PHE A 95 10.97 -36.82 -6.27
N ASP A 96 10.29 -36.08 -7.14
CA ASP A 96 8.96 -36.43 -7.64
C ASP A 96 9.11 -37.02 -9.05
N SER A 97 9.02 -38.35 -9.17
CA SER A 97 9.08 -39.03 -10.47
C SER A 97 7.88 -38.64 -11.34
N SER A 98 8.13 -38.14 -12.54
CA SER A 98 7.12 -37.88 -13.57
C SER A 98 6.90 -39.08 -14.49
N SER A 99 7.94 -39.89 -14.71
CA SER A 99 7.85 -41.13 -15.49
C SER A 99 8.99 -42.09 -15.14
N THR A 100 8.65 -43.36 -14.93
CA THR A 100 9.62 -44.44 -14.70
C THR A 100 9.46 -45.49 -15.79
N SER A 101 10.54 -45.77 -16.53
CA SER A 101 10.59 -46.83 -17.53
C SER A 101 11.85 -47.67 -17.34
N ASP A 102 11.98 -48.76 -18.10
CA ASP A 102 13.17 -49.61 -18.04
C ASP A 102 14.43 -48.94 -18.61
N LYS A 103 14.24 -47.85 -19.38
CA LYS A 103 15.31 -47.12 -20.07
C LYS A 103 15.59 -45.75 -19.49
N GLU A 104 14.64 -45.18 -18.77
CA GLU A 104 14.64 -43.76 -18.39
C GLU A 104 13.77 -43.53 -17.15
N ILE A 105 14.29 -42.76 -16.19
CA ILE A 105 13.55 -42.18 -15.07
C ILE A 105 13.60 -40.66 -15.22
N LYS A 106 12.43 -40.02 -15.36
CA LYS A 106 12.29 -38.56 -15.34
C LYS A 106 11.59 -38.14 -14.07
N GLY A 107 12.04 -37.05 -13.49
CA GLY A 107 11.33 -36.42 -12.39
C GLY A 107 11.91 -35.07 -12.03
N THR A 108 11.26 -34.43 -11.07
CA THR A 108 11.64 -33.10 -10.59
C THR A 108 12.23 -33.24 -9.19
N LEU A 109 13.46 -32.78 -9.03
CA LEU A 109 14.16 -32.69 -7.77
C LEU A 109 13.86 -31.35 -7.11
N THR A 110 13.28 -31.35 -5.92
CA THR A 110 12.92 -30.15 -5.14
C THR A 110 13.79 -30.05 -3.88
N LEU A 111 14.47 -28.92 -3.70
CA LEU A 111 15.25 -28.62 -2.49
C LEU A 111 14.36 -28.04 -1.40
N MET A 112 14.37 -28.64 -0.22
CA MET A 112 13.61 -28.16 0.94
C MET A 112 14.31 -26.95 1.58
N PRO A 113 13.56 -26.06 2.26
CA PRO A 113 14.14 -24.88 2.88
C PRO A 113 15.25 -25.09 3.91
N SER A 114 15.28 -26.27 4.51
CA SER A 114 16.27 -26.66 5.50
C SER A 114 17.54 -27.27 4.90
N ALA A 115 17.64 -27.42 3.57
CA ALA A 115 18.73 -28.12 2.91
C ALA A 115 20.10 -27.46 3.21
N PRO A 116 21.03 -28.13 3.92
CA PRO A 116 22.32 -27.54 4.22
C PRO A 116 23.16 -27.30 2.96
N LYS A 117 24.06 -26.31 3.03
CA LYS A 117 25.07 -26.10 1.97
C LYS A 117 25.92 -27.37 1.81
N GLY A 118 26.10 -27.82 0.57
CA GLY A 118 27.02 -28.92 0.28
C GLY A 118 26.85 -29.49 -1.12
N VAL A 119 27.70 -30.48 -1.43
CA VAL A 119 27.61 -31.25 -2.66
C VAL A 119 26.55 -32.33 -2.43
N TYR A 120 25.52 -32.37 -3.26
CA TYR A 120 24.56 -33.46 -3.28
C TYR A 120 24.87 -34.39 -4.44
N ARG A 121 24.67 -35.68 -4.20
CA ARG A 121 24.91 -36.74 -5.16
C ARG A 121 23.62 -37.48 -5.44
N ILE A 122 23.42 -37.80 -6.72
CA ILE A 122 22.28 -38.61 -7.16
C ILE A 122 22.69 -40.08 -7.10
N TYR A 123 21.87 -40.87 -6.43
CA TYR A 123 22.01 -42.30 -6.30
C TYR A 123 20.79 -42.99 -6.89
N LEU A 124 20.98 -44.22 -7.37
CA LEU A 124 19.90 -45.18 -7.56
C LEU A 124 19.94 -46.16 -6.41
N ALA A 125 18.79 -46.44 -5.81
CA ALA A 125 18.67 -47.42 -4.73
C ALA A 125 17.91 -48.65 -5.23
N ASP A 126 18.43 -49.84 -4.93
CA ASP A 126 17.61 -51.05 -4.88
C ASP A 126 17.18 -51.32 -3.42
N SER A 127 16.67 -52.52 -3.12
CA SER A 127 16.25 -52.90 -1.76
C SER A 127 17.38 -52.93 -0.71
N SER A 128 18.64 -52.82 -1.12
CA SER A 128 19.81 -53.12 -0.29
C SER A 128 21.05 -52.23 -0.54
N THR A 129 21.14 -51.59 -1.70
CA THR A 129 22.38 -50.98 -2.21
C THR A 129 22.11 -49.65 -2.90
N LEU A 130 23.01 -48.69 -2.68
CA LEU A 130 23.04 -47.40 -3.38
C LEU A 130 24.12 -47.39 -4.46
N TYR A 131 23.74 -46.98 -5.66
CA TYR A 131 24.61 -46.87 -6.83
C TYR A 131 24.77 -45.39 -7.20
N TYR A 132 25.99 -44.85 -7.10
CA TYR A 132 26.28 -43.44 -7.37
C TYR A 132 26.31 -43.12 -8.87
N THR A 133 25.35 -42.36 -9.40
CA THR A 133 25.18 -42.13 -10.85
C THR A 133 26.32 -41.34 -11.52
N GLY A 134 27.39 -41.00 -10.81
CA GLY A 134 28.47 -40.14 -11.29
C GLY A 134 28.10 -38.66 -11.30
N THR A 135 26.88 -38.32 -10.89
CA THR A 135 26.32 -36.98 -11.04
C THR A 135 26.19 -36.29 -9.68
N ASN A 136 26.72 -35.08 -9.60
CA ASN A 136 26.67 -34.22 -8.43
C ASN A 136 26.10 -32.84 -8.79
N PHE A 137 25.56 -32.18 -7.78
CA PHE A 137 25.14 -30.78 -7.85
C PHE A 137 25.45 -30.08 -6.52
N ASP A 138 25.70 -28.78 -6.57
CA ASP A 138 26.09 -27.99 -5.40
C ASP A 138 24.93 -27.16 -4.87
N VAL A 139 24.49 -27.45 -3.66
CA VAL A 139 23.55 -26.58 -2.93
C VAL A 139 24.35 -25.52 -2.20
N ARG A 140 24.15 -24.26 -2.58
CA ARG A 140 24.71 -23.10 -1.87
C ARG A 140 23.78 -22.71 -0.73
N SER A 141 24.36 -22.17 0.34
CA SER A 141 23.69 -21.90 1.62
C SER A 141 22.26 -21.35 1.48
N SER A 142 21.30 -22.17 1.91
CA SER A 142 19.89 -21.87 2.11
C SER A 142 19.57 -21.03 3.34
N SER A 143 20.56 -20.71 4.18
CA SER A 143 20.30 -20.11 5.49
C SER A 143 19.64 -18.72 5.44
N ASN A 144 19.69 -18.05 4.29
CA ASN A 144 18.92 -16.84 4.04
C ASN A 144 17.85 -17.14 2.99
N GLY A 145 16.77 -17.84 3.35
CA GLY A 145 15.56 -17.99 2.52
C GLY A 145 14.87 -16.67 2.12
N GLN A 146 15.56 -15.54 2.31
CA GLN A 146 15.22 -14.21 1.85
C GLN A 146 15.69 -13.94 0.42
N TYR A 147 16.65 -14.71 -0.14
CA TYR A 147 17.19 -14.50 -1.48
C TYR A 147 16.63 -15.52 -2.48
N ALA A 148 16.25 -15.03 -3.66
CA ALA A 148 15.83 -15.80 -4.82
C ALA A 148 16.85 -15.61 -5.96
N ASP A 149 17.24 -16.71 -6.61
CA ASP A 149 18.22 -16.69 -7.69
C ASP A 149 17.63 -16.18 -9.01
N CYS A 150 18.42 -15.41 -9.75
CA CYS A 150 18.11 -14.97 -11.11
C CYS A 150 18.77 -15.93 -12.11
N PRO A 151 18.02 -16.80 -12.81
CA PRO A 151 18.63 -17.76 -13.72
C PRO A 151 19.30 -17.08 -14.93
N ASN A 152 20.53 -17.50 -15.23
CA ASN A 152 21.34 -16.94 -16.33
C ASN A 152 20.78 -17.20 -17.73
N ALA A 153 19.91 -18.20 -17.89
CA ALA A 153 19.49 -18.72 -19.19
C ALA A 153 18.02 -18.50 -19.55
N GLY A 154 17.31 -17.60 -18.85
CA GLY A 154 15.90 -17.34 -19.16
C GLY A 154 15.03 -18.61 -19.09
N GLY A 155 15.31 -19.48 -18.10
CA GLY A 155 14.60 -20.74 -17.91
C GLY A 155 13.08 -20.56 -17.84
N PRO A 156 12.30 -21.59 -18.20
CA PRO A 156 10.85 -21.52 -18.21
C PRO A 156 10.33 -21.06 -16.85
N VAL A 157 9.43 -20.07 -16.87
CA VAL A 157 8.67 -19.65 -15.69
C VAL A 157 7.74 -20.79 -15.33
N ASN A 158 8.11 -21.55 -14.30
CA ASN A 158 7.26 -22.62 -13.81
C ASN A 158 6.18 -22.03 -12.89
N GLY A 159 4.94 -22.49 -13.04
CA GLY A 159 3.71 -21.81 -12.59
C GLY A 159 3.53 -21.58 -11.07
N ASN A 160 4.53 -21.87 -10.23
CA ASN A 160 4.50 -21.60 -8.79
C ASN A 160 5.52 -20.55 -8.34
N GLN A 161 6.19 -19.86 -9.26
CA GLN A 161 7.10 -18.76 -8.94
C GLN A 161 6.34 -17.44 -8.83
N THR A 162 6.43 -16.77 -7.68
CA THR A 162 5.85 -15.43 -7.47
C THR A 162 6.79 -14.30 -7.91
N LEU A 163 8.06 -14.64 -8.20
CA LEU A 163 9.09 -13.72 -8.67
C LEU A 163 9.86 -14.37 -9.82
N TYR A 164 10.13 -13.60 -10.86
CA TYR A 164 11.01 -13.98 -11.95
C TYR A 164 12.09 -12.92 -12.11
N CYS A 165 13.32 -13.34 -12.39
CA CYS A 165 14.43 -12.42 -12.56
C CYS A 165 15.29 -12.82 -13.76
N SER A 166 15.79 -11.83 -14.48
CA SER A 166 16.76 -12.01 -15.56
C SER A 166 17.91 -11.01 -15.42
N GLN A 167 19.08 -11.34 -15.96
CA GLN A 167 20.27 -10.52 -15.88
C GLN A 167 20.94 -10.34 -17.26
N ALA A 168 21.63 -9.23 -17.43
CA ALA A 168 22.47 -8.95 -18.59
C ALA A 168 23.75 -8.24 -18.16
N LEU A 169 24.90 -8.75 -18.59
CA LEU A 169 26.18 -8.10 -18.40
C LEU A 169 26.30 -6.94 -19.41
N LEU A 170 26.62 -5.74 -18.91
CA LEU A 170 26.97 -4.62 -19.79
C LEU A 170 28.48 -4.65 -20.04
N ASP A 171 28.86 -4.55 -21.32
CA ASP A 171 30.28 -4.43 -21.68
C ASP A 171 30.86 -3.08 -21.21
N TYR A 172 32.19 -2.97 -21.23
CA TYR A 172 32.88 -1.77 -20.76
C TYR A 172 32.47 -0.50 -21.54
N GLU A 173 32.29 -0.59 -22.86
CA GLU A 173 31.95 0.59 -23.67
C GLU A 173 30.50 1.02 -23.45
N GLN A 174 29.58 0.08 -23.30
CA GLN A 174 28.19 0.34 -22.90
C GLN A 174 28.15 1.01 -21.52
N ALA A 175 28.83 0.43 -20.52
CA ALA A 175 28.88 0.99 -19.16
C ALA A 175 29.46 2.41 -19.16
N LYS A 176 30.51 2.65 -19.96
CA LYS A 176 31.16 3.96 -20.11
C LYS A 176 30.26 4.99 -20.78
N GLN A 177 29.48 4.60 -21.79
CA GLN A 177 28.55 5.50 -22.48
C GLN A 177 27.31 5.82 -21.64
N ILE A 178 26.86 4.89 -20.80
CA ILE A 178 25.64 5.04 -20.01
C ILE A 178 25.92 5.78 -18.68
N PHE A 179 26.96 5.36 -17.95
CA PHE A 179 27.26 5.78 -16.57
C PHE A 179 28.57 6.56 -16.42
N GLY A 180 29.29 6.79 -17.52
CA GLY A 180 30.55 7.51 -17.52
C GLY A 180 31.77 6.62 -17.25
N LYS A 181 32.93 7.15 -17.65
CA LYS A 181 34.23 6.44 -17.55
C LYS A 181 34.60 6.07 -16.11
N GLY A 182 34.27 6.91 -15.13
CA GLY A 182 34.64 6.70 -13.73
C GLY A 182 34.05 5.43 -13.13
N VAL A 183 32.80 5.13 -13.52
CA VAL A 183 32.07 3.91 -13.13
C VAL A 183 32.61 2.71 -13.92
N ALA A 184 32.70 2.82 -15.26
CA ALA A 184 33.17 1.72 -16.11
C ALA A 184 34.60 1.24 -15.80
N ASP A 185 35.48 2.14 -15.35
CA ASP A 185 36.86 1.77 -14.98
C ASP A 185 36.95 0.97 -13.67
N ARG A 186 35.92 1.00 -12.82
CA ARG A 186 35.96 0.42 -11.46
C ARG A 186 34.91 -0.64 -11.20
N TYR A 187 33.82 -0.63 -11.96
CA TYR A 187 32.69 -1.51 -11.75
C TYR A 187 32.34 -2.28 -13.02
N ILE A 188 32.08 -3.57 -12.82
CA ILE A 188 31.32 -4.39 -13.74
C ILE A 188 29.85 -4.05 -13.50
N VAL A 189 29.13 -3.75 -14.56
CA VAL A 189 27.75 -3.29 -14.50
C VAL A 189 26.84 -4.40 -14.99
N VAL A 190 25.90 -4.81 -14.13
CA VAL A 190 24.96 -5.88 -14.44
C VAL A 190 23.55 -5.30 -14.38
N GLN A 191 22.85 -5.34 -15.50
CA GLN A 191 21.43 -5.03 -15.52
C GLN A 191 20.66 -6.25 -15.01
N VAL A 192 19.78 -6.03 -14.05
CA VAL A 192 18.91 -7.04 -13.45
C VAL A 192 17.47 -6.60 -13.68
N THR A 193 16.65 -7.45 -14.28
CA THR A 193 15.22 -7.18 -14.47
C THR A 193 14.44 -8.12 -13.58
N ILE A 194 13.73 -7.55 -12.61
CA ILE A 194 12.92 -8.31 -11.65
C ILE A 194 11.46 -8.12 -12.01
N ARG A 195 10.74 -9.23 -12.15
CA ARG A 195 9.32 -9.29 -12.47
C ARG A 195 8.56 -9.94 -11.32
N ASN A 196 7.57 -9.23 -10.80
CA ASN A 196 6.64 -9.77 -9.82
C ASN A 196 5.51 -10.48 -10.57
N LEU A 197 5.37 -11.78 -10.32
CA LEU A 197 4.34 -12.63 -10.92
C LEU A 197 3.15 -12.86 -9.98
N SER A 198 3.18 -12.29 -8.77
CA SER A 198 2.09 -12.40 -7.81
C SER A 198 0.84 -11.64 -8.24
N ASP A 199 -0.32 -12.30 -8.17
CA ASP A 199 -1.64 -11.67 -8.32
C ASP A 199 -2.04 -10.83 -7.10
N ASN A 200 -1.53 -11.22 -5.92
CA ASN A 200 -2.07 -10.76 -4.64
C ASN A 200 -1.19 -9.73 -3.95
N TYR A 201 0.13 -9.76 -4.19
CA TYR A 201 1.09 -9.01 -3.39
C TYR A 201 2.03 -8.17 -4.26
N GLU A 202 2.34 -6.97 -3.78
CA GLU A 202 3.49 -6.20 -4.28
C GLU A 202 4.78 -6.78 -3.72
N TYR A 203 5.92 -6.52 -4.34
CA TYR A 203 7.21 -7.02 -3.86
C TYR A 203 8.14 -5.88 -3.49
N ILE A 204 8.56 -5.79 -2.23
CA ILE A 204 9.56 -4.84 -1.77
C ILE A 204 10.93 -5.47 -1.90
N LEU A 205 11.75 -4.93 -2.79
CA LEU A 205 13.14 -5.33 -2.95
C LEU A 205 14.00 -4.70 -1.85
N GLN A 206 14.74 -5.53 -1.12
CA GLN A 206 15.59 -5.16 0.01
C GLN A 206 17.08 -5.24 -0.34
N ASP A 207 17.51 -6.29 -1.05
CA ASP A 207 18.93 -6.47 -1.43
C ASP A 207 19.06 -7.11 -2.82
N VAL A 208 20.16 -6.83 -3.49
CA VAL A 208 20.58 -7.50 -4.73
C VAL A 208 22.04 -7.87 -4.58
N ARG A 209 22.33 -9.16 -4.70
CA ARG A 209 23.70 -9.69 -4.69
C ARG A 209 24.11 -10.08 -6.09
N VAL A 210 25.37 -9.84 -6.39
CA VAL A 210 25.99 -10.17 -7.67
C VAL A 210 27.37 -10.75 -7.40
N GLY A 211 27.76 -11.75 -8.18
CA GLY A 211 29.11 -12.27 -8.12
C GLY A 211 29.31 -13.43 -9.08
N THR A 212 30.29 -14.28 -8.78
CA THR A 212 30.59 -15.46 -9.58
C THR A 212 30.32 -16.73 -8.79
N THR A 213 30.56 -17.88 -9.41
CA THR A 213 30.57 -19.16 -8.73
C THR A 213 31.54 -19.20 -7.54
N GLU A 214 32.56 -18.33 -7.45
CA GLU A 214 33.50 -18.36 -6.32
C GLU A 214 33.05 -17.49 -5.14
N ALA A 215 32.43 -16.34 -5.43
CA ALA A 215 31.98 -15.40 -4.41
C ALA A 215 30.80 -14.57 -4.89
N VAL A 216 29.78 -14.45 -4.04
CA VAL A 216 28.60 -13.61 -4.26
C VAL A 216 28.59 -12.53 -3.18
N VAL A 217 28.48 -11.26 -3.60
CA VAL A 217 28.52 -10.10 -2.69
C VAL A 217 27.33 -9.17 -2.93
N ALA A 218 26.94 -8.40 -1.93
CA ALA A 218 25.93 -7.36 -2.10
C ALA A 218 26.38 -6.34 -3.15
N SER A 219 25.46 -5.94 -4.02
CA SER A 219 25.69 -4.87 -4.98
C SER A 219 25.98 -3.57 -4.23
N ILE A 220 26.86 -2.74 -4.80
CA ILE A 220 27.18 -1.45 -4.22
C ILE A 220 25.98 -0.52 -4.37
N ASP A 221 25.56 0.12 -3.27
CA ASP A 221 24.42 1.05 -3.26
C ASP A 221 24.66 2.26 -4.17
N ARG A 222 23.59 2.69 -4.85
CA ARG A 222 23.54 3.86 -5.74
C ARG A 222 24.23 5.10 -5.17
N LYS A 223 24.09 5.40 -3.88
CA LYS A 223 24.67 6.60 -3.26
C LYS A 223 26.20 6.59 -3.32
N LEU A 224 26.80 5.42 -3.12
CA LEU A 224 28.26 5.26 -3.17
C LEU A 224 28.78 5.37 -4.60
N VAL A 225 28.11 4.72 -5.55
CA VAL A 225 28.47 4.80 -6.97
C VAL A 225 28.33 6.23 -7.49
N ARG A 226 27.24 6.92 -7.12
CA ARG A 226 27.01 8.33 -7.46
C ARG A 226 28.09 9.24 -6.87
N GLY A 227 28.41 9.11 -5.59
CA GLY A 227 29.46 9.92 -4.96
C GLY A 227 30.83 9.71 -5.60
N LEU A 228 31.13 8.49 -6.06
CA LEU A 228 32.34 8.22 -6.81
C LEU A 228 32.32 8.82 -8.21
N ALA A 229 31.20 8.70 -8.93
CA ALA A 229 31.00 9.29 -10.25
C ALA A 229 31.23 10.81 -10.18
N GLU A 230 30.56 11.51 -9.26
CA GLU A 230 30.71 12.95 -9.01
C GLU A 230 32.17 13.34 -8.76
N LYS A 231 32.89 12.57 -7.93
CA LYS A 231 34.31 12.83 -7.66
C LYS A 231 35.17 12.61 -8.90
N THR A 232 34.93 11.54 -9.67
CA THR A 232 35.73 11.23 -10.87
C THR A 232 35.52 12.25 -11.98
N GLU A 233 34.32 12.82 -12.10
CA GLU A 233 34.03 13.86 -13.09
C GLU A 233 34.72 15.18 -12.75
N GLN A 234 34.81 15.55 -11.46
CA GLN A 234 35.56 16.71 -11.01
C GLN A 234 37.05 16.64 -11.36
N PHE A 235 37.61 15.45 -11.48
CA PHE A 235 39.01 15.21 -11.88
C PHE A 235 39.14 14.69 -13.33
N SER A 236 38.06 14.72 -14.10
CA SER A 236 38.11 14.31 -15.51
C SER A 236 39.05 15.23 -16.30
N ALA A 237 39.67 14.71 -17.36
CA ALA A 237 40.51 15.51 -18.26
C ALA A 237 39.78 16.75 -18.80
N ARG A 238 38.45 16.69 -18.93
CA ARG A 238 37.58 17.83 -19.29
C ARG A 238 37.51 18.86 -18.17
N ALA A 239 37.23 18.46 -16.93
CA ALA A 239 37.21 19.38 -15.79
C ALA A 239 38.59 20.01 -15.57
N ILE A 240 39.66 19.24 -15.75
CA ILE A 240 41.04 19.72 -15.74
C ILE A 240 41.30 20.68 -16.92
N ALA A 241 40.87 20.37 -18.14
CA ALA A 241 41.02 21.23 -19.31
C ALA A 241 40.24 22.53 -19.18
N ILE A 242 39.00 22.50 -18.69
CA ILE A 242 38.19 23.69 -18.42
C ILE A 242 38.84 24.52 -17.30
N ARG A 243 39.28 23.90 -16.20
CA ARG A 243 39.98 24.59 -15.11
C ARG A 243 41.33 25.16 -15.56
N LEU A 244 42.10 24.45 -16.39
CA LEU A 244 43.33 24.94 -17.02
C LEU A 244 43.06 26.05 -18.03
N THR A 245 41.94 25.99 -18.77
CA THR A 245 41.55 27.04 -19.72
C THR A 245 41.10 28.29 -18.98
N LEU A 246 40.31 28.16 -17.90
CA LEU A 246 39.96 29.30 -17.04
C LEU A 246 41.18 29.84 -16.26
N ALA A 247 42.07 28.96 -15.78
CA ALA A 247 43.33 29.37 -15.14
C ALA A 247 44.27 30.06 -16.15
N GLY A 248 44.35 29.55 -17.39
CA GLY A 248 45.11 30.15 -18.48
C GLY A 248 44.54 31.49 -18.93
N ALA A 249 43.20 31.61 -19.00
CA ALA A 249 42.52 32.86 -19.30
C ALA A 249 42.74 33.92 -18.21
N THR A 250 42.77 33.53 -16.93
CA THR A 250 43.07 34.44 -15.80
C THR A 250 44.55 34.83 -15.73
N MET A 251 45.47 33.98 -16.17
CA MET A 251 46.88 34.34 -16.32
C MET A 251 47.11 35.31 -17.49
N LEU A 252 46.42 35.13 -18.62
CA LEU A 252 46.52 36.04 -19.77
C LEU A 252 45.94 37.44 -19.47
N THR A 253 44.88 37.54 -18.66
CA THR A 253 44.36 38.84 -18.21
C THR A 253 45.27 39.50 -17.17
N GLY A 254 45.92 38.72 -16.30
CA GLY A 254 46.90 39.23 -15.33
C GLY A 254 48.14 39.86 -15.97
N ILE A 255 48.62 39.32 -17.09
CA ILE A 255 49.77 39.86 -17.84
C ILE A 255 49.35 41.08 -18.68
N ALA A 256 48.14 41.08 -19.25
CA ALA A 256 47.59 42.23 -20.00
C ALA A 256 47.33 43.47 -19.13
N GLY A 257 47.17 43.31 -17.80
CA GLY A 257 47.06 44.42 -16.85
C GLY A 257 48.38 45.10 -16.50
N ILE A 258 49.52 44.45 -16.76
CA ILE A 258 50.87 44.96 -16.43
C ILE A 258 51.57 45.55 -17.66
N VAL A 259 51.27 45.03 -18.85
CA VAL A 259 51.75 45.58 -20.13
C VAL A 259 50.60 46.36 -20.76
N GLY A 260 50.51 47.67 -20.51
CA GLY A 260 49.38 48.56 -20.85
C GLY A 260 49.09 48.76 -22.35
N ASN A 261 49.06 47.68 -23.13
CA ASN A 261 48.72 47.68 -24.54
C ASN A 261 47.24 47.30 -24.69
N SER A 262 46.41 48.30 -24.98
CA SER A 262 44.96 48.16 -25.18
C SER A 262 44.58 47.11 -26.22
N ALA A 263 45.45 46.82 -27.18
CA ALA A 263 45.26 45.77 -28.18
C ALA A 263 45.31 44.35 -27.58
N LEU A 264 46.17 44.09 -26.58
CA LEU A 264 46.23 42.79 -25.90
C LEU A 264 45.05 42.60 -24.94
N THR A 265 44.61 43.67 -24.27
CA THR A 265 43.44 43.65 -23.38
C THR A 265 42.14 43.42 -24.15
N SER A 266 41.99 44.04 -25.32
CA SER A 266 40.86 43.78 -26.23
C SER A 266 40.91 42.38 -26.84
N ALA A 267 42.09 41.87 -27.24
CA ALA A 267 42.23 40.51 -27.76
C ALA A 267 41.96 39.42 -26.71
N ALA A 268 42.40 39.61 -25.45
CA ALA A 268 42.14 38.67 -24.36
C ALA A 268 40.64 38.56 -24.03
N ASN A 269 39.93 39.69 -24.01
CA ASN A 269 38.48 39.73 -23.77
C ASN A 269 37.65 39.17 -24.94
N LEU A 270 38.11 39.34 -26.18
CA LEU A 270 37.48 38.77 -27.39
C LEU A 270 37.75 37.28 -27.57
N THR A 271 38.80 36.74 -26.97
CA THR A 271 39.15 35.31 -27.11
C THR A 271 38.58 34.46 -25.96
N ALA A 272 38.53 34.98 -24.73
CA ALA A 272 38.07 34.23 -23.57
C ALA A 272 36.56 33.92 -23.58
N GLY A 273 35.72 34.84 -24.06
CA GLY A 273 34.27 34.65 -24.12
C GLY A 273 33.84 33.58 -25.15
N PRO A 274 34.17 33.75 -26.44
CA PRO A 274 33.81 32.80 -27.49
C PRO A 274 34.53 31.46 -27.39
N ALA A 275 35.76 31.40 -26.85
CA ALA A 275 36.46 30.14 -26.65
C ALA A 275 35.87 29.34 -25.48
N SER A 276 35.46 29.99 -24.38
CA SER A 276 34.80 29.29 -23.28
C SER A 276 33.39 28.83 -23.65
N SER A 277 32.59 29.68 -24.33
CA SER A 277 31.27 29.28 -24.83
C SER A 277 31.36 28.24 -25.95
N GLY A 278 32.34 28.39 -26.85
CA GLY A 278 32.65 27.43 -27.92
C GLY A 278 33.11 26.09 -27.39
N LEU A 279 33.95 26.05 -26.34
CA LEU A 279 34.41 24.82 -25.70
C LEU A 279 33.27 24.15 -24.89
N GLN A 280 32.41 24.93 -24.24
CA GLN A 280 31.20 24.42 -23.57
C GLN A 280 30.18 23.84 -24.57
N THR A 281 30.08 24.42 -25.78
CA THR A 281 29.16 23.95 -26.83
C THR A 281 29.76 22.76 -27.61
N ALA A 282 31.07 22.75 -27.84
CA ALA A 282 31.77 21.66 -28.52
C ALA A 282 31.94 20.40 -27.64
N ILE A 283 31.87 20.54 -26.32
CA ILE A 283 31.94 19.43 -25.37
C ILE A 283 30.71 19.48 -24.46
N PRO A 284 29.56 18.92 -24.89
CA PRO A 284 28.32 18.96 -24.12
C PRO A 284 28.48 18.32 -22.74
N ASP A 285 27.83 18.91 -21.74
CA ASP A 285 27.88 18.45 -20.35
C ASP A 285 26.91 17.29 -20.09
N LEU A 286 27.36 16.06 -20.36
CA LEU A 286 26.58 14.84 -20.16
C LEU A 286 26.55 14.37 -18.69
N THR A 287 27.38 14.97 -17.84
CA THR A 287 27.51 14.68 -16.40
C THR A 287 26.18 14.66 -15.67
N LYS A 288 25.30 15.66 -15.90
CA LYS A 288 23.99 15.68 -15.27
C LYS A 288 23.09 14.52 -15.72
N ALA A 289 23.17 14.13 -16.99
CA ALA A 289 22.40 13.01 -17.52
C ALA A 289 22.95 11.66 -17.00
N GLU A 290 24.28 11.52 -16.88
CA GLU A 290 24.93 10.33 -16.31
C GLU A 290 24.58 10.17 -14.82
N LEU A 291 24.64 11.24 -14.03
CA LEU A 291 24.24 11.22 -12.62
C LEU A 291 22.74 10.94 -12.43
N ASN A 292 21.89 11.48 -13.31
CA ASN A 292 20.46 11.18 -13.29
C ASN A 292 20.20 9.72 -13.66
N ARG A 293 20.91 9.14 -14.64
CA ARG A 293 20.79 7.70 -14.97
C ARG A 293 21.24 6.80 -13.82
N ILE A 294 22.32 7.16 -13.11
CA ILE A 294 22.69 6.46 -11.87
C ILE A 294 21.55 6.60 -10.85
N SER A 295 20.99 7.79 -10.68
CA SER A 295 19.86 8.02 -9.79
C SER A 295 18.64 7.17 -10.15
N ASP A 296 18.32 7.01 -11.43
CA ASP A 296 17.08 6.37 -11.85
C ASP A 296 17.19 4.85 -11.96
N LEU A 297 18.37 4.32 -12.31
CA LEU A 297 18.55 2.90 -12.64
C LEU A 297 19.35 2.11 -11.60
N ALA A 298 20.22 2.75 -10.82
CA ALA A 298 21.05 2.02 -9.87
C ALA A 298 20.23 1.47 -8.70
N PHE A 299 20.56 0.25 -8.29
CA PHE A 299 19.98 -0.39 -7.13
C PHE A 299 20.11 0.47 -5.86
N SER A 300 19.02 0.56 -5.11
CA SER A 300 19.01 1.11 -3.75
C SER A 300 18.14 0.26 -2.85
N ALA A 301 18.70 -0.12 -1.71
CA ALA A 301 18.10 -1.03 -0.72
C ALA A 301 16.85 -0.45 -0.01
N SER A 302 16.53 0.83 -0.21
CA SER A 302 15.59 1.52 0.67
C SER A 302 14.15 1.65 0.15
N GLN A 303 13.87 1.55 -1.15
CA GLN A 303 12.58 2.05 -1.70
C GLN A 303 12.08 1.39 -3.00
N THR A 304 12.61 0.24 -3.43
CA THR A 304 12.17 -0.34 -4.71
C THR A 304 10.97 -1.25 -4.50
N VAL A 305 9.77 -0.76 -4.78
CA VAL A 305 8.53 -1.55 -4.80
C VAL A 305 8.25 -1.99 -6.25
N ILE A 306 8.03 -3.29 -6.43
CA ILE A 306 7.69 -3.90 -7.71
C ILE A 306 6.18 -4.23 -7.66
N PRO A 307 5.36 -3.49 -8.43
CA PRO A 307 3.91 -3.72 -8.45
C PRO A 307 3.54 -5.12 -8.94
N LYS A 308 2.32 -5.55 -8.64
CA LYS A 308 1.72 -6.80 -9.13
C LYS A 308 1.81 -6.89 -10.65
N HIS A 309 2.17 -8.06 -11.19
CA HIS A 309 2.36 -8.32 -12.63
C HIS A 309 3.32 -7.38 -13.37
N SER A 310 4.10 -6.57 -12.65
CA SER A 310 5.00 -5.59 -13.24
C SER A 310 6.45 -6.08 -13.20
N SER A 311 7.29 -5.39 -13.95
CA SER A 311 8.74 -5.63 -13.96
C SER A 311 9.49 -4.31 -13.84
N VAL A 312 10.56 -4.32 -13.05
CA VAL A 312 11.43 -3.17 -12.86
C VAL A 312 12.86 -3.57 -13.26
N PRO A 313 13.47 -2.89 -14.25
CA PRO A 313 14.89 -3.02 -14.52
C PRO A 313 15.68 -2.17 -13.52
N LEU A 314 16.74 -2.75 -12.97
CA LEU A 314 17.69 -2.07 -12.09
C LEU A 314 19.12 -2.47 -12.47
N VAL A 315 20.08 -1.73 -11.94
CA VAL A 315 21.50 -1.92 -12.24
C VAL A 315 22.26 -2.18 -10.96
N ALA A 316 22.96 -3.31 -10.95
CA ALA A 316 23.85 -3.72 -9.89
C ALA A 316 25.31 -3.50 -10.29
N PHE A 317 26.13 -3.13 -9.29
CA PHE A 317 27.54 -2.77 -9.49
C PHE A 317 28.44 -3.71 -8.69
N LEU A 318 29.38 -4.33 -9.40
CA LEU A 318 30.36 -5.26 -8.85
C LEU A 318 31.76 -4.70 -9.06
N SER A 319 32.65 -4.77 -8.06
CA SER A 319 34.01 -4.24 -8.19
C SER A 319 34.83 -5.00 -9.24
N SER A 320 35.23 -4.34 -10.32
CA SER A 320 35.99 -5.00 -11.39
C SER A 320 37.32 -5.56 -10.88
N LYS A 321 38.02 -4.82 -10.02
CA LYS A 321 39.32 -5.21 -9.47
C LYS A 321 39.30 -6.51 -8.64
N ILE A 322 38.16 -6.85 -8.05
CA ILE A 322 38.03 -8.06 -7.21
C ILE A 322 37.60 -9.25 -8.07
N PHE A 323 36.69 -9.04 -9.01
CA PHE A 323 35.99 -10.14 -9.70
C PHE A 323 36.46 -10.39 -11.14
N ALA A 324 37.09 -9.41 -11.80
CA ALA A 324 37.58 -9.56 -13.16
C ALA A 324 38.77 -8.64 -13.43
N ASP A 325 39.98 -9.21 -13.35
CA ASP A 325 41.17 -8.49 -13.74
C ASP A 325 41.12 -8.16 -15.24
N HIS A 326 41.50 -6.94 -15.61
CA HIS A 326 41.44 -6.46 -17.00
C HIS A 326 40.06 -6.54 -17.70
N PHE A 327 38.93 -6.44 -16.98
CA PHE A 327 37.56 -6.46 -17.57
C PHE A 327 37.40 -5.60 -18.83
N LYS A 328 38.05 -4.43 -18.87
CA LYS A 328 38.08 -3.51 -20.02
C LYS A 328 38.60 -4.12 -21.33
N LYS A 329 39.39 -5.20 -21.25
CA LYS A 329 40.01 -5.89 -22.39
C LYS A 329 39.30 -7.21 -22.70
N PHE A 330 38.19 -7.52 -22.05
CA PHE A 330 37.47 -8.76 -22.32
C PHE A 330 36.96 -8.74 -23.75
N ASP A 331 37.30 -9.78 -24.51
CA ASP A 331 36.67 -10.03 -25.80
C ASP A 331 35.28 -10.66 -25.60
N GLN A 332 34.56 -10.88 -26.70
CA GLN A 332 33.24 -11.46 -26.66
C GLN A 332 33.23 -12.84 -25.98
N THR A 333 34.27 -13.67 -26.18
CA THR A 333 34.35 -15.00 -25.60
C THR A 333 34.55 -14.92 -24.08
N CYS A 334 35.37 -14.00 -23.59
CA CYS A 334 35.55 -13.73 -22.16
C CYS A 334 34.26 -13.18 -21.54
N LEU A 335 33.55 -12.26 -22.21
CA LEU A 335 32.29 -11.71 -21.71
C LEU A 335 31.21 -12.80 -21.59
N MET A 336 31.07 -13.67 -22.60
CA MET A 336 30.11 -14.77 -22.56
C MET A 336 30.44 -15.75 -21.43
N LYS A 337 31.71 -16.16 -21.29
CA LYS A 337 32.14 -17.02 -20.17
C LYS A 337 31.91 -16.36 -18.81
N PHE A 338 32.13 -15.04 -18.71
CA PHE A 338 31.88 -14.32 -17.46
C PHE A 338 30.38 -14.28 -17.15
N GLN A 339 29.54 -14.01 -18.16
CA GLN A 339 28.09 -13.99 -18.03
C GLN A 339 27.50 -15.37 -17.69
N GLU A 340 28.05 -16.46 -18.23
CA GLU A 340 27.65 -17.83 -17.89
C GLU A 340 27.92 -18.16 -16.42
N ASN A 341 28.99 -17.61 -15.85
CA ASN A 341 29.40 -17.81 -14.46
C ASN A 341 28.88 -16.73 -13.49
N LEU A 342 28.18 -15.71 -13.99
CA LEU A 342 27.65 -14.61 -13.21
C LEU A 342 26.42 -15.08 -12.42
N ILE A 343 26.39 -14.85 -11.12
CA ILE A 343 25.24 -15.20 -10.27
C ILE A 343 24.65 -13.89 -9.75
N VAL A 344 23.33 -13.74 -9.90
CA VAL A 344 22.56 -12.66 -9.27
C VAL A 344 21.50 -13.28 -8.37
N GLU A 345 21.40 -12.76 -7.15
CA GLU A 345 20.39 -13.14 -6.16
C GLU A 345 19.64 -11.88 -5.72
N VAL A 346 18.32 -11.96 -5.58
CA VAL A 346 17.47 -10.83 -5.17
C VAL A 346 16.76 -11.17 -3.87
N ALA A 347 16.77 -10.26 -2.90
CA ALA A 347 16.06 -10.43 -1.64
C ALA A 347 15.01 -9.36 -1.42
N GLY A 348 13.91 -9.77 -0.79
CA GLY A 348 12.76 -8.92 -0.59
C GLY A 348 11.59 -9.68 0.02
N ALA A 349 10.46 -8.99 0.16
CA ALA A 349 9.24 -9.55 0.72
C ALA A 349 8.02 -9.13 -0.10
N HIS A 350 7.10 -10.09 -0.27
CA HIS A 350 5.76 -9.79 -0.75
C HIS A 350 4.98 -9.05 0.34
N VAL A 351 4.38 -7.92 -0.01
CA VAL A 351 3.55 -7.11 0.88
C VAL A 351 2.19 -6.89 0.25
N GLU A 352 1.17 -6.81 1.10
CA GLU A 352 -0.13 -6.31 0.71
C GLU A 352 -0.25 -4.89 1.23
N GLU A 353 -0.68 -3.97 0.38
CA GLU A 353 -1.19 -2.70 0.89
C GLU A 353 -2.43 -3.03 1.71
N VAL A 354 -2.31 -2.94 3.02
CA VAL A 354 -3.48 -2.98 3.90
C VAL A 354 -4.27 -1.72 3.58
N ASN A 355 -5.20 -1.85 2.65
CA ASN A 355 -6.29 -0.89 2.50
C ASN A 355 -7.11 -1.01 3.77
N GLU A 356 -6.67 -0.34 4.84
CA GLU A 356 -7.52 -0.03 5.96
C GLU A 356 -8.72 0.70 5.36
N SER A 357 -9.84 -0.01 5.24
CA SER A 357 -11.08 0.53 4.70
C SER A 357 -11.35 1.82 5.45
N LYS A 358 -11.23 2.96 4.76
CA LYS A 358 -11.37 4.27 5.39
C LYS A 358 -12.74 4.27 6.08
N PRO A 359 -12.80 4.52 7.41
CA PRO A 359 -14.07 4.55 8.11
C PRO A 359 -14.99 5.56 7.44
N ALA A 360 -16.21 5.12 7.11
CA ALA A 360 -17.20 5.95 6.45
C ALA A 360 -18.50 5.90 7.23
N ILE A 361 -18.93 7.05 7.76
CA ILE A 361 -20.26 7.20 8.38
C ILE A 361 -21.25 7.59 7.28
N THR A 362 -22.39 6.90 7.26
CA THR A 362 -23.53 7.20 6.39
C THR A 362 -24.64 7.94 7.13
N ALA A 363 -24.80 7.72 8.45
CA ALA A 363 -25.79 8.41 9.27
C ALA A 363 -25.45 8.45 10.77
N LEU A 364 -26.11 9.36 11.49
CA LEU A 364 -26.17 9.43 12.96
C LEU A 364 -27.59 9.12 13.44
N VAL A 365 -27.71 8.41 14.55
CA VAL A 365 -29.01 8.09 15.17
C VAL A 365 -28.96 8.39 16.67
N PRO A 366 -29.68 9.40 17.18
CA PRO A 366 -30.47 10.39 16.42
C PRO A 366 -29.58 11.35 15.61
N PRO A 367 -30.12 11.96 14.53
CA PRO A 367 -29.39 12.93 13.70
C PRO A 367 -29.27 14.31 14.36
N ALA A 368 -29.97 14.55 15.47
CA ALA A 368 -29.96 15.80 16.22
C ALA A 368 -29.69 15.55 17.71
N LEU A 369 -28.98 16.48 18.35
CA LEU A 369 -28.66 16.49 19.76
C LEU A 369 -29.39 17.65 20.45
N ASP A 370 -30.29 17.30 21.37
CA ASP A 370 -31.05 18.22 22.19
C ASP A 370 -30.24 18.60 23.45
N LEU A 371 -29.80 19.87 23.52
CA LEU A 371 -29.03 20.40 24.64
C LEU A 371 -29.87 20.52 25.92
N THR A 372 -31.18 20.72 25.80
CA THR A 372 -32.09 20.79 26.94
C THR A 372 -32.19 19.42 27.59
N ASP A 373 -32.38 18.37 26.78
CA ASP A 373 -32.39 16.99 27.28
C ASP A 373 -31.02 16.60 27.87
N LEU A 374 -29.92 16.93 27.20
CA LEU A 374 -28.56 16.67 27.70
C LEU A 374 -28.29 17.36 29.04
N SER A 375 -28.77 18.60 29.23
CA SER A 375 -28.62 19.32 30.50
C SER A 375 -29.38 18.65 31.65
N LYS A 376 -30.54 18.04 31.36
CA LYS A 376 -31.39 17.35 32.35
C LYS A 376 -30.87 15.95 32.65
N SER A 377 -30.56 15.15 31.62
CA SER A 377 -30.13 13.76 31.74
C SER A 377 -28.66 13.60 32.09
N LYS A 378 -27.86 14.65 31.87
CA LYS A 378 -26.38 14.67 31.91
C LYS A 378 -25.72 13.81 30.83
N THR A 379 -26.47 13.00 30.09
CA THR A 379 -25.94 12.12 29.04
C THR A 379 -26.93 11.96 27.89
N SER A 380 -26.44 12.01 26.65
CA SER A 380 -27.19 11.68 25.43
C SER A 380 -26.37 10.71 24.57
N THR A 381 -27.03 9.75 23.93
CA THR A 381 -26.37 8.73 23.11
C THR A 381 -26.63 8.97 21.63
N ILE A 382 -25.57 8.92 20.81
CA ILE A 382 -25.61 8.99 19.35
C ILE A 382 -24.94 7.73 18.78
N TYR A 383 -25.64 6.98 17.95
CA TYR A 383 -25.11 5.81 17.24
C TYR A 383 -24.56 6.21 15.87
N LEU A 384 -23.38 5.68 15.53
CA LEU A 384 -22.76 5.81 14.22
C LEU A 384 -23.21 4.66 13.31
N VAL A 385 -23.73 4.98 12.12
CA VAL A 385 -24.07 3.99 11.09
C VAL A 385 -23.08 4.15 9.94
N GLY A 386 -22.40 3.07 9.54
CA GLY A 386 -21.31 3.15 8.57
C GLY A 386 -20.52 1.86 8.35
N THR A 387 -19.40 1.94 7.64
CA THR A 387 -18.44 0.84 7.40
C THR A 387 -17.06 1.18 7.97
N GLY A 388 -16.30 0.15 8.38
CA GLY A 388 -14.93 0.31 8.91
C GLY A 388 -14.85 1.08 10.24
N LEU A 389 -15.91 1.06 11.05
CA LEU A 389 -16.01 1.84 12.29
C LEU A 389 -15.27 1.20 13.48
N ASP A 390 -14.84 -0.06 13.35
CA ASP A 390 -14.10 -0.84 14.34
C ASP A 390 -12.75 -0.22 14.71
N GLY A 391 -12.14 0.54 13.80
CA GLY A 391 -10.90 1.27 14.03
C GLY A 391 -11.06 2.71 14.55
N VAL A 392 -12.30 3.19 14.77
CA VAL A 392 -12.56 4.57 15.19
C VAL A 392 -12.25 4.71 16.68
N THR A 393 -11.39 5.68 17.02
CA THR A 393 -10.90 5.95 18.37
C THR A 393 -11.46 7.25 18.95
N ALA A 394 -11.87 8.21 18.11
CA ALA A 394 -12.52 9.44 18.55
C ALA A 394 -13.39 10.06 17.45
N LEU A 395 -14.33 10.92 17.86
CA LEU A 395 -15.15 11.76 16.99
C LEU A 395 -14.84 13.24 17.27
N HIS A 396 -14.80 14.06 16.22
CA HIS A 396 -14.67 15.50 16.33
C HIS A 396 -15.87 16.18 15.72
N LEU A 397 -16.38 17.19 16.44
CA LEU A 397 -17.40 18.09 15.94
C LEU A 397 -16.74 19.40 15.56
N THR A 398 -16.86 19.77 14.29
CA THR A 398 -16.34 21.04 13.78
C THR A 398 -17.51 21.93 13.38
N VAL A 399 -17.53 23.16 13.89
CA VAL A 399 -18.51 24.16 13.46
C VAL A 399 -18.27 24.43 11.97
N PRO A 400 -19.30 24.39 11.10
CA PRO A 400 -19.18 24.76 9.71
C PRO A 400 -18.71 26.20 9.67
N GLN A 401 -17.49 26.41 9.17
CA GLN A 401 -17.01 27.76 8.87
C GLN A 401 -18.02 28.38 7.92
N SER A 402 -18.69 29.45 8.37
CA SER A 402 -19.52 30.27 7.50
C SER A 402 -18.63 30.75 6.35
N ALA A 403 -18.96 30.32 5.14
CA ALA A 403 -18.21 30.64 3.93
C ALA A 403 -18.18 32.17 3.74
N GLY A 404 -17.13 32.83 4.25
CA GLY A 404 -16.96 34.27 4.16
C GLY A 404 -16.51 34.98 5.44
N ALA A 405 -16.51 34.34 6.62
CA ALA A 405 -15.97 34.96 7.83
C ALA A 405 -14.43 34.85 7.86
N ALA A 406 -13.73 35.98 7.73
CA ALA A 406 -12.28 36.04 7.88
C ALA A 406 -11.85 35.47 9.25
N ALA A 407 -10.75 34.71 9.27
CA ALA A 407 -10.21 33.98 10.42
C ALA A 407 -9.69 34.87 11.57
N ALA A 408 -10.55 35.70 12.16
CA ALA A 408 -10.20 36.65 13.21
C ALA A 408 -10.98 36.47 14.52
N ALA A 409 -11.78 35.41 14.66
CA ALA A 409 -12.35 35.02 15.95
C ALA A 409 -11.40 34.02 16.63
N LYS A 410 -10.93 34.38 17.82
CA LYS A 410 -10.22 33.56 18.82
C LYS A 410 -10.54 32.08 18.61
N ALA A 411 -9.59 31.32 18.05
CA ALA A 411 -9.77 29.93 17.64
C ALA A 411 -10.41 29.13 18.78
N ILE A 412 -11.71 28.89 18.69
CA ILE A 412 -12.37 27.90 19.53
C ILE A 412 -11.75 26.57 19.06
N PRO A 413 -11.02 25.86 19.93
CA PRO A 413 -10.37 24.61 19.52
C PRO A 413 -11.45 23.68 18.95
N PRO A 414 -11.15 22.89 17.89
CA PRO A 414 -12.06 21.85 17.44
C PRO A 414 -12.49 21.02 18.66
N TYR A 415 -13.81 20.84 18.83
CA TYR A 415 -14.35 20.08 19.95
C TYR A 415 -13.96 18.62 19.73
N LYS A 416 -12.82 18.26 20.32
CA LYS A 416 -12.38 16.90 20.36
C LYS A 416 -13.23 16.20 21.41
N LEU A 417 -14.24 15.45 20.98
CA LEU A 417 -14.88 14.45 21.83
C LEU A 417 -13.84 13.33 22.01
N ARG A 418 -12.85 13.59 22.88
CA ARG A 418 -11.92 12.55 23.31
C ARG A 418 -12.70 11.59 24.21
N PRO A 419 -12.56 10.27 24.02
CA PRO A 419 -12.79 9.35 25.12
C PRO A 419 -11.68 9.54 26.15
N VAL A 420 -11.87 10.44 27.10
CA VAL A 420 -11.04 10.57 28.31
C VAL A 420 -11.99 10.69 29.51
N PRO A 421 -11.77 9.92 30.59
CA PRO A 421 -12.74 9.72 31.67
C PRO A 421 -12.95 10.99 32.51
N PRO A 422 -14.17 11.21 33.04
CA PRO A 422 -15.18 10.19 33.30
C PRO A 422 -16.29 10.13 32.24
N ALA A 423 -16.37 8.94 31.62
CA ALA A 423 -17.50 8.35 30.90
C ALA A 423 -17.98 8.98 29.57
N THR A 424 -17.16 8.86 28.52
CA THR A 424 -17.67 8.59 27.15
C THR A 424 -17.03 7.28 26.69
N THR A 425 -17.72 6.15 26.88
CA THR A 425 -17.27 4.84 26.37
C THR A 425 -17.79 4.67 24.95
N LEU A 426 -16.89 4.62 23.98
CA LEU A 426 -17.21 4.06 22.67
C LEU A 426 -17.31 2.55 22.84
N ASP A 427 -18.52 2.01 22.81
CA ASP A 427 -18.70 0.57 22.68
C ASP A 427 -18.46 0.22 21.20
N ALA A 428 -17.23 -0.17 20.88
CA ALA A 428 -16.83 -0.51 19.51
C ALA A 428 -17.66 -1.67 18.92
N ALA A 429 -18.31 -2.49 19.76
CA ALA A 429 -19.25 -3.51 19.29
C ALA A 429 -20.63 -2.94 18.92
N LYS A 430 -20.96 -1.73 19.40
CA LYS A 430 -22.27 -1.09 19.20
C LYS A 430 -22.22 0.23 18.42
N ASN A 431 -21.03 0.73 18.08
CA ASN A 431 -20.82 2.01 17.40
C ASN A 431 -21.53 3.18 18.11
N GLU A 432 -21.43 3.21 19.44
CA GLU A 432 -22.18 4.13 20.31
C GLU A 432 -21.30 5.26 20.85
N ILE A 433 -21.75 6.51 20.73
CA ILE A 433 -21.11 7.69 21.33
C ILE A 433 -22.02 8.25 22.41
N VAL A 434 -21.50 8.32 23.64
CA VAL A 434 -22.16 9.01 24.74
C VAL A 434 -21.61 10.42 24.83
N VAL A 435 -22.48 11.43 24.75
CA VAL A 435 -22.18 12.84 24.99
C VAL A 435 -22.61 13.18 26.40
N ASN A 436 -21.71 13.73 27.22
CA ASN A 436 -21.92 13.93 28.66
C ASN A 436 -21.66 15.37 29.16
N SER A 437 -21.41 16.31 28.25
CA SER A 437 -21.26 17.73 28.59
C SER A 437 -21.82 18.61 27.47
N THR A 438 -22.40 19.74 27.87
CA THR A 438 -22.84 20.83 26.98
C THR A 438 -21.75 21.88 26.78
N ASP A 439 -20.59 21.76 27.44
CA ASP A 439 -19.56 22.80 27.46
C ASP A 439 -19.05 23.12 26.04
N GLY A 440 -19.42 24.31 25.57
CA GLY A 440 -19.02 24.84 24.26
C GLY A 440 -19.89 24.40 23.09
N LEU A 441 -20.85 23.50 23.29
CA LEU A 441 -21.88 23.24 22.28
C LEU A 441 -22.89 24.38 22.27
N THR A 442 -23.04 25.01 21.10
CA THR A 442 -24.09 25.99 20.82
C THR A 442 -24.99 25.48 19.71
N ASP A 443 -26.21 25.99 19.64
CA ASP A 443 -27.15 25.71 18.57
C ASP A 443 -26.51 25.89 17.18
N GLY A 444 -26.69 24.91 16.31
CA GLY A 444 -26.15 24.91 14.96
C GLY A 444 -25.84 23.51 14.43
N LYS A 445 -25.51 23.46 13.14
CA LYS A 445 -25.05 22.24 12.46
C LYS A 445 -23.57 22.04 12.70
N TYR A 446 -23.10 20.81 12.93
CA TYR A 446 -21.69 20.47 13.13
C TYR A 446 -21.25 19.41 12.12
N SER A 447 -20.12 19.62 11.46
CA SER A 447 -19.48 18.60 10.63
C SER A 447 -18.79 17.57 11.50
N VAL A 448 -18.96 16.29 11.16
CA VAL A 448 -18.36 15.16 11.87
C VAL A 448 -17.06 14.73 11.21
N ALA A 449 -16.00 14.59 12.00
CA ALA A 449 -14.75 13.96 11.58
C ALA A 449 -14.34 12.84 12.54
N LEU A 450 -13.63 11.83 12.02
CA LEU A 450 -13.21 10.64 12.78
C LEU A 450 -11.70 10.59 12.95
N ASP A 451 -11.27 10.08 14.11
CA ASP A 451 -9.89 9.66 14.32
C ASP A 451 -9.84 8.13 14.41
N THR A 452 -8.88 7.50 13.73
CA THR A 452 -8.43 6.13 13.97
C THR A 452 -7.07 6.13 14.63
N ALA A 453 -6.58 4.94 15.04
CA ALA A 453 -5.21 4.80 15.52
C ALA A 453 -4.16 5.27 14.49
N ALA A 454 -4.44 5.08 13.19
CA ALA A 454 -3.53 5.40 12.11
C ALA A 454 -3.67 6.84 11.58
N LYS A 455 -4.86 7.45 11.66
CA LYS A 455 -5.14 8.74 11.02
C LYS A 455 -6.13 9.59 11.81
N THR A 456 -5.85 10.88 11.91
CA THR A 456 -6.75 11.86 12.56
C THR A 456 -7.48 12.73 11.54
N GLY A 457 -8.66 13.24 11.91
CA GLY A 457 -9.41 14.22 11.13
C GLY A 457 -9.98 13.70 9.80
N ILE A 458 -10.42 12.45 9.75
CA ILE A 458 -11.10 11.87 8.59
C ILE A 458 -12.47 12.56 8.44
N SER A 459 -12.57 13.51 7.52
CA SER A 459 -13.81 14.24 7.25
C SER A 459 -14.91 13.30 6.77
N THR A 460 -16.11 13.45 7.33
CA THR A 460 -17.31 12.75 6.85
C THR A 460 -18.27 13.75 6.21
N ALA A 461 -19.21 13.25 5.40
CA ALA A 461 -20.28 14.08 4.84
C ALA A 461 -21.45 14.29 5.83
N VAL A 462 -21.38 13.67 7.01
CA VAL A 462 -22.48 13.66 7.97
C VAL A 462 -22.41 14.87 8.89
N VAL A 463 -23.59 15.41 9.18
CA VAL A 463 -23.78 16.61 9.98
C VAL A 463 -24.63 16.24 11.20
N LEU A 464 -24.19 16.67 12.38
CA LEU A 464 -24.97 16.61 13.61
C LEU A 464 -25.66 17.96 13.83
N ASP A 465 -26.98 17.98 13.95
CA ASP A 465 -27.71 19.19 14.31
C ASP A 465 -27.78 19.32 15.83
N VAL A 466 -27.25 20.39 16.41
CA VAL A 466 -27.30 20.64 17.84
C VAL A 466 -28.29 21.76 18.08
N PHE A 467 -29.25 21.57 18.98
CA PHE A 467 -30.26 22.59 19.25
C PHE A 467 -30.68 22.60 20.71
N THR A 468 -31.18 23.74 21.17
CA THR A 468 -31.79 23.91 22.48
C THR A 468 -33.31 23.98 22.28
N GLU A 469 -34.08 23.11 22.95
CA GLU A 469 -35.55 23.19 22.89
C GLU A 469 -36.04 24.58 23.29
N PRO A 470 -36.90 25.21 22.49
CA PRO A 470 -37.50 26.47 22.86
C PRO A 470 -38.44 26.28 24.04
N THR A 471 -38.45 27.27 24.93
CA THR A 471 -39.48 27.39 25.96
C THR A 471 -40.34 28.58 25.62
N VAL A 472 -41.65 28.39 25.54
CA VAL A 472 -42.61 29.49 25.44
C VAL A 472 -43.24 29.66 26.81
N SER A 473 -42.87 30.76 27.47
CA SER A 473 -43.39 31.12 28.80
C SER A 473 -44.66 31.96 28.72
N ASP A 474 -44.84 32.72 27.63
CA ASP A 474 -46.01 33.58 27.43
C ASP A 474 -46.26 33.88 25.95
N VAL A 475 -47.43 34.42 25.64
CA VAL A 475 -47.87 34.85 24.30
C VAL A 475 -48.49 36.24 24.41
N SER A 476 -48.06 37.18 23.56
CA SER A 476 -48.49 38.60 23.62
C SER A 476 -48.82 39.14 22.22
N ASP A 477 -49.69 40.16 22.10
CA ASP A 477 -49.79 40.94 20.86
C ASP A 477 -48.82 42.12 20.84
N ALA A 478 -48.87 42.88 19.74
CA ALA A 478 -48.17 44.14 19.56
C ALA A 478 -48.46 45.19 20.67
N ASN A 479 -49.56 45.07 21.43
CA ASN A 479 -49.92 45.99 22.51
C ASN A 479 -49.60 45.45 23.91
N ASN A 480 -49.07 44.22 24.02
CA ASN A 480 -48.66 43.58 25.26
C ASN A 480 -49.81 43.34 26.27
N ASP A 481 -51.06 43.23 25.80
CA ASP A 481 -52.26 43.33 26.67
C ASP A 481 -53.24 42.15 26.58
N LEU A 482 -52.83 41.01 26.02
CA LEU A 482 -53.76 39.90 25.75
C LEU A 482 -53.66 38.73 26.73
N LYS A 483 -54.49 38.79 27.76
CA LYS A 483 -54.99 37.57 28.45
C LYS A 483 -56.33 37.09 27.89
N SER A 484 -56.93 37.81 26.94
CA SER A 484 -58.17 37.37 26.29
C SER A 484 -58.49 38.11 25.01
N PHE A 485 -58.78 37.36 23.94
CA PHE A 485 -59.29 37.90 22.67
C PHE A 485 -60.81 37.98 22.72
N SER A 486 -61.40 39.13 22.40
CA SER A 486 -62.84 39.19 22.06
C SER A 486 -63.01 38.94 20.56
N ARG A 487 -63.97 38.09 20.17
CA ARG A 487 -64.35 37.88 18.75
C ARG A 487 -64.55 39.19 17.96
N SER A 488 -65.01 40.26 18.63
CA SER A 488 -65.25 41.57 18.02
C SER A 488 -63.99 42.27 17.50
N ASN A 489 -62.79 41.86 17.94
CA ASN A 489 -61.50 42.45 17.57
C ASN A 489 -60.86 41.83 16.32
N PHE A 490 -61.37 40.71 15.79
CA PHE A 490 -60.83 40.01 14.61
C PHE A 490 -61.21 40.65 13.27
N LYS A 491 -61.49 41.96 13.23
CA LYS A 491 -61.74 42.64 11.95
C LYS A 491 -60.50 42.75 11.07
N ASN A 492 -59.31 42.57 11.67
CA ASN A 492 -58.01 42.58 11.01
C ASN A 492 -57.20 41.38 11.50
N ASP A 493 -56.14 41.04 10.74
CA ASP A 493 -55.15 40.05 11.14
C ASP A 493 -54.46 40.45 12.45
N VAL A 494 -54.29 39.49 13.36
CA VAL A 494 -53.68 39.73 14.67
C VAL A 494 -52.33 39.03 14.76
N GLN A 495 -51.27 39.81 14.98
CA GLN A 495 -49.93 39.27 15.16
C GLN A 495 -49.67 38.93 16.62
N ILE A 496 -49.26 37.70 16.87
CA ILE A 496 -48.90 37.18 18.20
C ILE A 496 -47.39 36.98 18.25
N ALA A 497 -46.76 37.51 19.29
CA ALA A 497 -45.37 37.28 19.64
C ALA A 497 -45.27 36.19 20.71
N LEU A 498 -44.37 35.24 20.47
CA LEU A 498 -43.97 34.22 21.43
C LEU A 498 -42.92 34.81 22.37
N VAL A 499 -43.07 34.59 23.67
CA VAL A 499 -42.13 35.07 24.70
C VAL A 499 -41.53 33.87 25.40
N GLY A 500 -40.20 33.80 25.44
CA GLY A 500 -39.47 32.77 26.17
C GLY A 500 -38.03 32.60 25.67
N THR A 501 -37.44 31.41 25.82
CA THR A 501 -36.06 31.13 25.38
C THR A 501 -36.06 30.51 23.99
N THR A 502 -35.10 30.93 23.16
CA THR A 502 -34.88 30.38 21.79
C THR A 502 -36.13 30.35 20.90
N VAL A 503 -37.12 31.21 21.16
CA VAL A 503 -38.38 31.28 20.40
C VAL A 503 -38.20 31.60 18.92
N ASP A 504 -37.05 32.14 18.51
CA ASP A 504 -36.70 32.40 17.11
C ASP A 504 -36.45 31.09 16.31
N SER A 505 -36.21 29.95 16.97
CA SER A 505 -36.04 28.65 16.31
C SER A 505 -37.37 27.96 15.98
N ILE A 506 -38.48 28.46 16.53
CA ILE A 506 -39.82 27.91 16.30
C ILE A 506 -40.24 28.19 14.86
N THR A 507 -40.62 27.15 14.14
CA THR A 507 -41.13 27.24 12.76
C THR A 507 -42.63 27.17 12.67
N GLU A 508 -43.29 26.47 13.59
CA GLU A 508 -44.74 26.29 13.57
C GLU A 508 -45.31 26.29 15.00
N VAL A 509 -46.53 26.81 15.13
CA VAL A 509 -47.32 26.82 16.36
C VAL A 509 -48.62 26.09 16.08
N HIS A 510 -48.91 25.09 16.89
CA HIS A 510 -50.14 24.31 16.86
C HIS A 510 -50.99 24.67 18.07
N LEU A 511 -52.21 25.16 17.82
CA LEU A 511 -53.17 25.50 18.84
C LEU A 511 -54.21 24.40 18.94
N SER A 512 -54.14 23.63 20.03
CA SER A 512 -55.14 22.60 20.29
C SER A 512 -56.34 23.22 21.01
N PRO A 513 -57.58 22.87 20.60
CA PRO A 513 -58.79 23.46 21.16
C PRO A 513 -59.01 23.06 22.63
N PRO A 514 -59.89 23.78 23.35
CA PRO A 514 -60.19 23.48 24.75
C PRO A 514 -60.65 22.03 24.95
N LEU A 515 -60.20 21.39 26.04
CA LEU A 515 -60.58 20.03 26.39
C LEU A 515 -62.10 19.86 26.39
N GLY A 516 -62.60 18.86 25.65
CA GLY A 516 -64.02 18.56 25.54
C GLY A 516 -64.77 19.28 24.41
N THR A 517 -64.07 20.06 23.59
CA THR A 517 -64.64 20.69 22.40
C THR A 517 -64.25 19.96 21.11
N ALA A 518 -65.17 19.88 20.13
CA ALA A 518 -64.94 19.28 18.82
C ALA A 518 -64.21 20.24 17.85
N GLY A 519 -63.17 20.93 18.32
CA GLY A 519 -62.39 21.87 17.52
C GLY A 519 -61.34 21.17 16.65
N LYS A 520 -60.90 21.85 15.58
CA LYS A 520 -59.70 21.46 14.83
C LYS A 520 -58.48 22.13 15.46
N THR A 521 -57.33 21.45 15.45
CA THR A 521 -56.04 22.09 15.70
C THR A 521 -55.78 23.14 14.62
N LEU A 522 -55.31 24.31 15.05
CA LEU A 522 -54.97 25.41 14.15
C LEU A 522 -53.45 25.53 14.08
N ASP A 523 -52.91 25.54 12.87
CA ASP A 523 -51.47 25.47 12.63
C ASP A 523 -50.99 26.77 11.98
N TYR A 524 -49.99 27.41 12.59
CA TYR A 524 -49.50 28.72 12.18
C TYR A 524 -47.99 28.71 11.97
N GLN A 525 -47.56 29.18 10.80
CA GLN A 525 -46.14 29.38 10.51
C GLN A 525 -45.61 30.57 11.30
N VAL A 526 -44.45 30.37 11.94
CA VAL A 526 -43.77 31.37 12.77
C VAL A 526 -42.65 32.03 11.99
N LYS A 527 -42.56 33.35 12.09
CA LYS A 527 -41.48 34.16 11.52
C LYS A 527 -41.03 35.18 12.55
N ASN A 528 -39.74 35.15 12.90
CA ASN A 528 -39.13 36.03 13.91
C ASN A 528 -39.88 35.99 15.25
N ALA A 529 -40.12 34.78 15.76
CA ALA A 529 -40.90 34.52 16.98
C ALA A 529 -42.34 35.09 16.96
N LYS A 530 -42.90 35.35 15.78
CA LYS A 530 -44.26 35.85 15.62
C LYS A 530 -45.06 35.00 14.64
N PHE A 531 -46.34 34.82 14.92
CA PHE A 531 -47.29 34.25 13.96
C PHE A 531 -48.52 35.15 13.82
N THR A 532 -49.26 35.00 12.73
CA THR A 532 -50.42 35.84 12.43
C THR A 532 -51.67 34.98 12.45
N PHE A 533 -52.64 35.37 13.28
CA PHE A 533 -54.01 34.91 13.16
C PHE A 533 -54.70 35.68 12.03
N PRO A 534 -55.05 35.02 10.91
CA PRO A 534 -55.81 35.68 9.87
C PRO A 534 -57.25 35.91 10.36
N ALA A 535 -57.84 37.03 9.98
CA ALA A 535 -59.23 37.34 10.35
C ALA A 535 -60.23 36.23 9.95
N THR A 536 -59.92 35.48 8.88
CA THR A 536 -60.72 34.36 8.36
C THR A 536 -60.81 33.16 9.31
N ASP A 537 -59.87 33.01 10.24
CA ASP A 537 -59.88 31.88 11.19
C ASP A 537 -60.79 32.15 12.39
N SER A 538 -61.29 33.37 12.55
CA SER A 538 -62.14 33.76 13.69
C SER A 538 -63.43 32.95 13.81
N ASP A 539 -63.97 32.45 12.69
CA ASP A 539 -65.16 31.59 12.67
C ASP A 539 -64.87 30.16 13.16
N ASN A 540 -63.60 29.73 13.08
CA ASN A 540 -63.14 28.40 13.52
C ASN A 540 -62.71 28.38 14.99
N LEU A 541 -62.53 29.55 15.61
CA LEU A 541 -62.15 29.68 17.04
C LEU A 541 -63.35 29.46 17.95
N GLN A 542 -63.23 28.53 18.89
CA GLN A 542 -64.19 28.30 19.96
C GLN A 542 -63.81 29.11 21.19
N LEU A 543 -64.79 29.39 22.06
CA LEU A 543 -64.53 30.04 23.34
C LEU A 543 -63.82 29.07 24.28
N GLY A 544 -62.76 29.52 24.94
CA GLY A 544 -62.01 28.73 25.91
C GLY A 544 -60.49 28.87 25.80
N GLU A 545 -59.79 28.02 26.55
CA GLU A 545 -58.33 28.01 26.66
C GLU A 545 -57.72 27.00 25.67
N TYR A 546 -56.92 27.50 24.75
CA TYR A 546 -56.16 26.71 23.79
C TYR A 546 -54.77 26.42 24.35
N SER A 547 -54.33 25.16 24.26
CA SER A 547 -52.95 24.80 24.59
C SER A 547 -52.04 25.03 23.39
N VAL A 548 -50.88 25.63 23.64
CA VAL A 548 -49.89 25.94 22.61
C VAL A 548 -48.83 24.84 22.57
N THR A 549 -48.69 24.18 21.43
CA THR A 549 -47.57 23.28 21.10
C THR A 549 -46.77 23.90 19.96
N VAL A 550 -45.45 23.72 19.96
CA VAL A 550 -44.56 24.35 18.97
C VAL A 550 -43.63 23.34 18.33
N ASP A 551 -43.26 23.61 17.08
CA ASP A 551 -42.35 22.79 16.31
C ASP A 551 -41.09 23.59 15.98
N VAL A 552 -39.94 22.91 16.06
CA VAL A 552 -38.66 23.36 15.52
C VAL A 552 -38.23 22.42 14.40
N PRO A 553 -37.31 22.82 13.49
CA PRO A 553 -36.89 21.97 12.38
C PRO A 553 -36.40 20.57 12.80
N GLN A 554 -35.91 20.44 14.03
CA GLN A 554 -35.33 19.22 14.57
C GLN A 554 -36.32 18.36 15.40
N LYS A 555 -37.44 18.93 15.88
CA LYS A 555 -38.37 18.26 16.81
C LYS A 555 -39.77 18.87 16.73
N SER A 556 -40.78 18.02 16.55
CA SER A 556 -42.19 18.42 16.49
C SER A 556 -42.91 18.15 17.82
N GLY A 557 -43.96 18.91 18.11
CA GLY A 557 -44.88 18.69 19.22
C GLY A 557 -44.32 19.08 20.58
N ILE A 558 -43.44 20.09 20.65
CA ILE A 558 -42.88 20.57 21.91
C ILE A 558 -44.01 21.22 22.72
N GLN A 559 -44.37 20.62 23.85
CA GLN A 559 -45.38 21.18 24.74
C GLN A 559 -44.86 22.43 25.43
N THR A 560 -45.68 23.48 25.43
CA THR A 560 -45.36 24.73 26.11
C THR A 560 -46.27 24.93 27.32
N ASN A 561 -45.86 25.81 28.24
CA ASN A 561 -46.69 26.23 29.36
C ASN A 561 -47.65 27.37 29.00
N ALA A 562 -47.56 27.90 27.78
CA ALA A 562 -48.38 29.01 27.33
C ALA A 562 -49.78 28.53 26.89
N THR A 563 -50.79 29.32 27.24
CA THR A 563 -52.16 29.10 26.80
C THR A 563 -52.75 30.39 26.24
N ILE A 564 -53.67 30.23 25.28
CA ILE A 564 -54.39 31.35 24.66
C ILE A 564 -55.86 31.24 25.02
N THR A 565 -56.41 32.24 25.72
CA THR A 565 -57.85 32.27 26.04
C THR A 565 -58.63 33.10 25.03
N ILE A 566 -59.62 32.49 24.37
CA ILE A 566 -60.58 33.15 23.48
C ILE A 566 -61.88 33.42 24.26
N LYS A 567 -62.33 34.68 24.31
CA LYS A 567 -63.51 35.16 25.06
C LYS A 567 -64.64 35.70 24.17
#